data_AF-A0A321LU51-F1
#
_entry.id   AF-A0A321LU51-F1
#
_cell.length_a   1.000
_cell.length_b   1.000
_cell.length_c   1.000
_cell.angle_alpha   90.00
_cell.angle_beta   90.00
_cell.angle_gamma   90.00
#
_symmetry.space_group_name_H-M   'P 1'
#
loop_
_entity.id
_entity.type
_entity.pdbx_description
1 polymer ?
#
loop_
_entity_poly.entity_id
_entity_poly.type
_entity_poly.pdbx_seq_one_letter_code
_entity_poly.pdbx_strand_id
1 'polypeptide(L)'
;MSSRAAIFLLALLPLAMSGQQRGKFVPPDFDRKMEALKNLEHGVAPLFVLGDLNEDGVVDEKDLQLAQAYAQGNASAGISCLAAGDLNSDGAVDAKDVTLFQQALKKGPIPAPPLAYHSSLRCDYKNFFVASMSGTRVGGTLPVHFLDPRFNAQNSSVTVQSGQATAAKNGNAYRVQVAKTAPKESFITLAITLADNRKYTYTFQVH
;
A
#
# COMPACT_ATOMS: atom_id res chain seq x y z
N MET A 1 -11.85 -52.58 -64.14
CA MET A 1 -13.02 -51.74 -63.83
C MET A 1 -13.21 -51.68 -62.32
N SER A 2 -13.43 -50.46 -61.82
CA SER A 2 -13.88 -50.08 -60.48
C SER A 2 -12.96 -50.30 -59.27
N SER A 3 -12.29 -49.18 -58.93
CA SER A 3 -11.77 -48.83 -57.60
C SER A 3 -12.85 -48.93 -56.52
N ARG A 4 -12.48 -49.39 -55.32
CA ARG A 4 -13.25 -49.16 -54.07
C ARG A 4 -12.34 -48.41 -53.11
N ALA A 5 -12.68 -47.14 -52.89
CA ALA A 5 -12.05 -46.26 -51.93
C ALA A 5 -12.39 -46.69 -50.50
N ALA A 6 -11.38 -46.84 -49.66
CA ALA A 6 -11.51 -46.90 -48.21
C ALA A 6 -11.29 -45.47 -47.67
N ILE A 7 -12.34 -44.83 -47.18
CA ILE A 7 -12.28 -43.53 -46.54
C ILE A 7 -11.85 -43.76 -45.09
N PHE A 8 -10.58 -43.50 -44.78
CA PHE A 8 -10.12 -43.32 -43.40
C PHE A 8 -10.46 -41.89 -42.96
N LEU A 9 -11.45 -41.77 -42.07
CA LEU A 9 -11.80 -40.51 -41.43
C LEU A 9 -10.75 -40.20 -40.36
N LEU A 10 -9.73 -39.42 -40.72
CA LEU A 10 -8.73 -38.90 -39.78
C LEU A 10 -9.37 -37.77 -38.97
N ALA A 11 -9.82 -38.09 -37.75
CA ALA A 11 -10.34 -37.10 -36.81
C ALA A 11 -9.16 -36.24 -36.30
N LEU A 12 -9.03 -35.03 -36.85
CA LEU A 12 -8.19 -33.96 -36.29
C LEU A 12 -8.79 -33.51 -34.95
N LEU A 13 -8.22 -33.99 -33.85
CA LEU A 13 -8.46 -33.43 -32.52
C LEU A 13 -7.81 -32.05 -32.43
N PRO A 14 -8.54 -30.96 -32.16
CA PRO A 14 -7.92 -29.70 -31.83
C PRO A 14 -7.28 -29.82 -30.44
N LEU A 15 -5.96 -29.65 -30.36
CA LEU A 15 -5.28 -29.35 -29.11
C LEU A 15 -5.84 -28.02 -28.58
N ALA A 16 -6.77 -28.09 -27.64
CA ALA A 16 -7.13 -26.96 -26.80
C ALA A 16 -5.92 -26.63 -25.91
N MET A 17 -5.03 -25.77 -26.39
CA MET A 17 -4.08 -25.04 -25.56
C MET A 17 -4.91 -24.13 -24.64
N SER A 18 -5.30 -24.62 -23.45
CA SER A 18 -5.85 -23.76 -22.42
C SER A 18 -4.72 -22.88 -21.89
N GLY A 19 -4.53 -21.72 -22.52
CA GLY A 19 -3.80 -20.62 -21.93
C GLY A 19 -4.55 -20.17 -20.69
N GLN A 20 -4.21 -20.75 -19.53
CA GLN A 20 -4.68 -20.28 -18.24
C GLN A 20 -3.93 -18.97 -17.97
N GLN A 21 -4.41 -17.89 -18.56
CA GLN A 21 -4.07 -16.56 -18.07
C GLN A 21 -4.55 -16.52 -16.63
N ARG A 22 -3.63 -16.60 -15.67
CA ARG A 22 -3.88 -16.19 -14.29
C ARG A 22 -4.33 -14.74 -14.35
N GLY A 23 -5.63 -14.51 -14.43
CA GLY A 23 -6.20 -13.18 -14.33
C GLY A 23 -5.66 -12.56 -13.05
N LYS A 24 -5.03 -11.39 -13.16
CA LYS A 24 -4.64 -10.61 -11.98
C LYS A 24 -5.88 -10.50 -11.10
N PHE A 25 -5.83 -11.02 -9.88
CA PHE A 25 -6.94 -10.86 -8.94
C PHE A 25 -7.07 -9.36 -8.67
N VAL A 26 -8.20 -8.78 -9.09
CA VAL A 26 -8.55 -7.39 -8.83
C VAL A 26 -9.61 -7.42 -7.72
N PRO A 27 -9.38 -6.75 -6.57
CA PRO A 27 -10.37 -6.68 -5.51
C PRO A 27 -11.71 -6.11 -6.01
N PRO A 28 -12.87 -6.59 -5.51
CA PRO A 28 -14.19 -6.15 -5.98
C PRO A 28 -14.46 -4.65 -5.82
N ASP A 29 -13.70 -3.96 -4.97
CA ASP A 29 -13.81 -2.54 -4.69
C ASP A 29 -12.73 -1.68 -5.38
N PHE A 30 -11.86 -2.30 -6.19
CA PHE A 30 -10.75 -1.62 -6.87
C PHE A 30 -11.21 -0.42 -7.70
N ASP A 31 -12.23 -0.58 -8.55
CA ASP A 31 -12.72 0.51 -9.40
C ASP A 31 -13.24 1.70 -8.58
N ARG A 32 -13.90 1.43 -7.45
CA ARG A 32 -14.38 2.48 -6.53
C ARG A 32 -13.22 3.20 -5.87
N LYS A 33 -12.21 2.46 -5.43
CA LYS A 33 -10.97 3.01 -4.86
C LYS A 33 -10.26 3.89 -5.89
N MET A 34 -10.14 3.43 -7.13
CA MET A 34 -9.54 4.21 -8.23
C MET A 34 -10.33 5.46 -8.57
N GLU A 35 -11.67 5.41 -8.54
CA GLU A 35 -12.51 6.59 -8.74
C GLU A 35 -12.35 7.61 -7.59
N ALA A 36 -12.21 7.13 -6.35
CA ALA A 36 -11.91 8.00 -5.22
C ALA A 36 -10.60 8.78 -5.45
N LEU A 37 -9.58 8.15 -6.05
CA LEU A 37 -8.30 8.81 -6.36
C LEU A 37 -8.43 10.00 -7.31
N LYS A 38 -9.31 9.91 -8.31
CA LYS A 38 -9.50 11.00 -9.28
C LYS A 38 -10.07 12.27 -8.67
N ASN A 39 -10.76 12.14 -7.54
CA ASN A 39 -11.45 13.22 -6.85
C ASN A 39 -10.67 13.71 -5.61
N LEU A 40 -9.43 13.24 -5.43
CA LEU A 40 -8.58 13.69 -4.33
C LEU A 40 -8.06 15.11 -4.56
N GLU A 41 -7.82 15.81 -3.45
CA GLU A 41 -7.20 17.13 -3.45
C GLU A 41 -5.78 17.05 -4.04
N HIS A 42 -5.32 18.14 -4.65
CA HIS A 42 -3.98 18.19 -5.24
C HIS A 42 -2.89 17.87 -4.20
N GLY A 43 -2.00 16.93 -4.52
CA GLY A 43 -0.92 16.50 -3.62
C GLY A 43 -1.33 15.42 -2.61
N VAL A 44 -2.59 14.98 -2.62
CA VAL A 44 -3.03 13.80 -1.86
C VAL A 44 -2.82 12.55 -2.71
N ALA A 45 -2.22 11.53 -2.12
CA ALA A 45 -2.01 10.23 -2.77
C ALA A 45 -2.31 9.07 -1.80
N PRO A 46 -2.58 7.86 -2.33
CA PRO A 46 -2.64 6.65 -1.53
C PRO A 46 -1.35 6.45 -0.72
N LEU A 47 -1.52 6.08 0.55
CA LEU A 47 -0.43 5.61 1.37
C LEU A 47 -0.32 4.09 1.25
N PHE A 48 0.91 3.58 1.36
CA PHE A 48 1.20 2.15 1.46
C PHE A 48 1.75 1.83 2.85
N VAL A 49 1.69 0.57 3.26
CA VAL A 49 2.25 0.12 4.54
C VAL A 49 3.74 -0.15 4.32
N LEU A 50 4.60 0.63 4.99
CA LEU A 50 6.04 0.41 4.91
C LEU A 50 6.39 -0.93 5.55
N GLY A 51 7.07 -1.77 4.80
CA GLY A 51 7.40 -3.14 5.18
C GLY A 51 6.48 -4.22 4.58
N ASP A 52 5.34 -3.88 3.98
CA ASP A 52 4.38 -4.85 3.43
C ASP A 52 4.59 -5.03 1.92
N LEU A 53 5.51 -5.91 1.53
CA LEU A 53 5.89 -6.10 0.11
C LEU A 53 4.81 -6.82 -0.69
N ASN A 54 4.02 -7.65 -0.02
CA ASN A 54 2.98 -8.46 -0.64
C ASN A 54 1.57 -7.82 -0.58
N GLU A 55 1.46 -6.67 0.09
CA GLU A 55 0.24 -5.90 0.34
C GLU A 55 -0.87 -6.70 1.04
N ASP A 56 -0.57 -7.66 1.92
CA ASP A 56 -1.60 -8.39 2.69
C ASP A 56 -2.13 -7.61 3.91
N GLY A 57 -1.53 -6.44 4.18
CA GLY A 57 -1.91 -5.53 5.27
C GLY A 57 -1.21 -5.85 6.60
N VAL A 58 -0.35 -6.86 6.63
CA VAL A 58 0.48 -7.27 7.77
C VAL A 58 1.94 -7.15 7.38
N VAL A 59 2.78 -6.64 8.28
CA VAL A 59 4.23 -6.70 8.09
C VAL A 59 4.78 -7.85 8.90
N ASP A 60 5.14 -8.94 8.22
CA ASP A 60 5.58 -10.19 8.83
C ASP A 60 6.79 -10.84 8.12
N GLU A 61 7.11 -12.08 8.51
CA GLU A 61 8.26 -12.83 7.97
C GLU A 61 8.13 -13.10 6.45
N LYS A 62 6.92 -13.13 5.89
CA LYS A 62 6.74 -13.31 4.44
C LYS A 62 7.32 -12.11 3.69
N ASP A 63 7.16 -10.90 4.22
CA ASP A 63 7.73 -9.70 3.61
C ASP A 63 9.26 -9.70 3.67
N LEU A 64 9.83 -10.13 4.81
CA LEU A 64 11.27 -10.29 4.93
C LEU A 64 11.81 -11.31 3.93
N GLN A 65 11.13 -12.43 3.71
CA GLN A 65 11.54 -13.43 2.70
C GLN A 65 11.51 -12.85 1.28
N LEU A 66 10.49 -12.05 0.96
CA LEU A 66 10.40 -11.36 -0.33
C LEU A 66 11.52 -10.33 -0.49
N ALA A 67 11.80 -9.53 0.53
CA ALA A 67 12.88 -8.54 0.52
C ALA A 67 14.26 -9.20 0.34
N GLN A 68 14.51 -10.30 1.06
CA GLN A 68 15.74 -11.09 0.91
C GLN A 68 15.90 -11.66 -0.50
N ALA A 69 14.85 -12.26 -1.04
CA ALA A 69 14.87 -12.80 -2.39
C ALA A 69 15.16 -11.69 -3.42
N TYR A 70 14.50 -10.54 -3.28
CA TYR A 70 14.72 -9.39 -4.16
C TYR A 70 16.15 -8.85 -4.09
N ALA A 71 16.67 -8.63 -2.88
CA ALA A 71 18.04 -8.12 -2.66
C ALA A 71 19.13 -9.08 -3.19
N GLN A 72 18.83 -10.37 -3.32
CA GLN A 72 19.71 -11.38 -3.93
C GLN A 72 19.60 -11.44 -5.46
N GLY A 73 18.75 -10.61 -6.07
CA GLY A 73 18.52 -10.61 -7.52
C GLY A 73 17.58 -11.71 -8.01
N ASN A 74 16.85 -12.38 -7.11
CA ASN A 74 15.85 -13.37 -7.50
C ASN A 74 14.59 -12.69 -8.05
N ALA A 75 13.79 -13.45 -8.79
CA ALA A 75 12.56 -12.96 -9.40
C ALA A 75 11.61 -12.36 -8.34
N SER A 76 11.03 -11.19 -8.63
CA SER A 76 10.10 -10.46 -7.74
C SER A 76 8.69 -11.09 -7.64
N ALA A 77 8.57 -12.39 -7.83
CA ALA A 77 7.29 -13.07 -7.77
C ALA A 77 6.69 -12.95 -6.35
N GLY A 78 5.47 -12.45 -6.24
CA GLY A 78 4.81 -12.21 -4.96
C GLY A 78 4.98 -10.79 -4.40
N ILE A 79 5.94 -10.01 -4.90
CA ILE A 79 6.05 -8.59 -4.55
C ILE A 79 5.01 -7.81 -5.36
N SER A 80 4.15 -7.09 -4.66
CA SER A 80 3.19 -6.16 -5.26
C SER A 80 3.49 -4.71 -4.91
N CYS A 81 4.19 -4.42 -3.81
CA CYS A 81 4.64 -3.08 -3.49
C CYS A 81 6.13 -3.06 -3.18
N LEU A 82 6.96 -2.75 -4.19
CA LEU A 82 8.41 -2.70 -4.01
C LEU A 82 8.82 -1.48 -3.17
N ALA A 83 8.09 -0.37 -3.26
CA ALA A 83 8.33 0.80 -2.42
C ALA A 83 8.20 0.49 -0.92
N ALA A 84 7.36 -0.48 -0.53
CA ALA A 84 7.24 -0.90 0.85
C ALA A 84 8.52 -1.54 1.39
N GLY A 85 9.39 -2.07 0.51
CA GLY A 85 10.66 -2.67 0.89
C GLY A 85 11.82 -1.70 1.09
N ASP A 86 11.69 -0.44 0.67
CA ASP A 86 12.71 0.60 0.82
C ASP A 86 12.54 1.29 2.19
N LEU A 87 13.01 0.61 3.24
CA LEU A 87 12.79 0.98 4.63
C LEU A 87 13.63 2.19 5.05
N ASN A 88 14.76 2.41 4.40
CA ASN A 88 15.63 3.56 4.68
C ASN A 88 15.36 4.76 3.75
N SER A 89 14.46 4.60 2.77
CA SER A 89 14.09 5.62 1.77
C SER A 89 15.28 6.11 0.93
N ASP A 90 16.25 5.24 0.63
CA ASP A 90 17.41 5.54 -0.21
C ASP A 90 17.15 5.30 -1.71
N GLY A 91 15.94 4.82 -2.05
CA GLY A 91 15.49 4.58 -3.42
C GLY A 91 15.88 3.21 -3.97
N ALA A 92 16.45 2.34 -3.14
CA ALA A 92 16.74 0.96 -3.46
C ALA A 92 16.10 0.02 -2.42
N VAL A 93 15.93 -1.26 -2.81
CA VAL A 93 15.62 -2.33 -1.86
C VAL A 93 16.81 -3.26 -1.86
N ASP A 94 17.65 -3.15 -0.83
CA ASP A 94 18.94 -3.84 -0.74
C ASP A 94 19.19 -4.47 0.65
N ALA A 95 20.42 -4.91 0.89
CA ALA A 95 20.80 -5.57 2.15
C ALA A 95 20.65 -4.66 3.39
N LYS A 96 20.67 -3.33 3.22
CA LYS A 96 20.41 -2.37 4.31
C LYS A 96 18.95 -2.47 4.76
N ASP A 97 18.01 -2.56 3.83
CA ASP A 97 16.59 -2.72 4.16
C ASP A 97 16.31 -4.07 4.80
N VAL A 98 16.92 -5.15 4.30
CA VAL A 98 16.82 -6.48 4.92
C VAL A 98 17.28 -6.44 6.39
N THR A 99 18.35 -5.71 6.67
CA THR A 99 18.85 -5.54 8.05
C THR A 99 17.83 -4.79 8.92
N LEU A 100 17.19 -3.74 8.39
CA LEU A 100 16.14 -2.99 9.10
C LEU A 100 14.89 -3.86 9.35
N PHE A 101 14.47 -4.67 8.37
CA PHE A 101 13.38 -5.63 8.54
C PHE A 101 13.65 -6.62 9.67
N GLN A 102 14.81 -7.27 9.64
CA GLN A 102 15.21 -8.24 10.66
C GLN A 102 15.19 -7.61 12.06
N GLN A 103 15.61 -6.35 12.18
CA GLN A 103 15.55 -5.61 13.44
C GLN A 103 14.11 -5.32 13.87
N ALA A 104 13.24 -4.91 12.94
CA ALA A 104 11.84 -4.60 13.22
C ALA A 104 11.04 -5.85 13.64
N LEU A 105 11.31 -7.00 13.01
CA LEU A 105 10.59 -8.26 13.23
C LEU A 105 11.14 -9.10 14.39
N LYS A 106 12.16 -8.64 15.13
CA LYS A 106 12.71 -9.36 16.30
C LYS A 106 11.67 -9.80 17.32
N LYS A 107 10.53 -9.10 17.38
CA LYS A 107 9.43 -9.35 18.32
C LYS A 107 8.18 -9.95 17.65
N GLY A 108 8.30 -10.38 16.39
CA GLY A 108 7.19 -10.86 15.58
C GLY A 108 6.58 -9.76 14.68
N PRO A 109 5.37 -9.97 14.15
CA PRO A 109 4.69 -9.04 13.26
C PRO A 109 4.55 -7.64 13.86
N ILE A 110 4.65 -6.61 13.02
CA ILE A 110 4.58 -5.22 13.49
C ILE A 110 3.11 -4.84 13.74
N PRO A 111 2.69 -4.50 14.99
CA PRO A 111 1.27 -4.29 15.28
C PRO A 111 0.69 -2.96 14.77
N ALA A 112 1.55 -1.95 14.57
CA ALA A 112 1.17 -0.62 14.10
C ALA A 112 2.18 -0.10 13.07
N PRO A 113 2.29 -0.76 11.91
CA PRO A 113 3.30 -0.41 10.92
C PRO A 113 3.09 1.00 10.39
N PRO A 114 4.16 1.71 10.01
CA PRO A 114 4.06 3.04 9.46
C PRO A 114 3.45 3.00 8.05
N LEU A 115 2.54 3.92 7.79
CA LEU A 115 2.16 4.28 6.45
C LEU A 115 3.22 5.21 5.88
N ALA A 116 3.57 4.99 4.62
CA ALA A 116 4.51 5.81 3.89
C ALA A 116 3.82 6.46 2.68
N TYR A 117 4.31 7.64 2.34
CA TYR A 117 3.88 8.42 1.19
C TYR A 117 4.94 8.31 0.10
N HIS A 118 4.51 8.01 -1.13
CA HIS A 118 5.25 8.17 -2.40
C HIS A 118 6.72 7.73 -2.41
N SER A 119 7.04 6.71 -3.21
CA SER A 119 8.42 6.36 -3.58
C SER A 119 8.56 6.45 -5.11
N SER A 120 9.79 6.57 -5.60
CA SER A 120 10.11 6.36 -7.02
C SER A 120 9.93 4.89 -7.44
N LEU A 121 9.85 3.97 -6.48
CA LEU A 121 9.64 2.55 -6.70
C LEU A 121 8.15 2.23 -6.90
N ARG A 122 7.90 1.16 -7.66
CA ARG A 122 6.54 0.74 -8.05
C ARG A 122 5.76 0.12 -6.89
N CYS A 123 4.45 0.39 -6.87
CA CYS A 123 3.46 -0.42 -6.15
C CYS A 123 2.23 -0.67 -7.03
N ASP A 124 1.66 -1.86 -6.90
CA ASP A 124 0.42 -2.25 -7.57
C ASP A 124 -0.79 -1.58 -6.91
N TYR A 125 -0.66 -1.13 -5.65
CA TYR A 125 -1.74 -0.56 -4.86
C TYR A 125 -2.94 -1.52 -4.82
N LYS A 126 -2.71 -2.78 -4.41
CA LYS A 126 -3.80 -3.78 -4.31
C LYS A 126 -4.67 -3.54 -3.09
N ASN A 127 -4.06 -3.13 -1.98
CA ASN A 127 -4.74 -3.02 -0.69
C ASN A 127 -4.48 -1.67 -0.01
N PHE A 128 -4.62 -0.57 -0.75
CA PHE A 128 -4.59 0.77 -0.17
C PHE A 128 -5.96 1.16 0.43
N PHE A 129 -5.92 1.85 1.56
CA PHE A 129 -7.12 2.17 2.34
C PHE A 129 -7.12 3.58 2.92
N VAL A 130 -5.97 4.27 2.93
CA VAL A 130 -5.84 5.67 3.39
C VAL A 130 -5.09 6.48 2.33
N ALA A 131 -5.48 7.74 2.18
CA ALA A 131 -4.78 8.74 1.38
C ALA A 131 -4.47 9.98 2.20
N SER A 132 -3.31 10.58 1.95
CA SER A 132 -2.86 11.82 2.61
C SER A 132 -1.79 12.53 1.77
N MET A 133 -1.24 13.62 2.29
CA MET A 133 -0.12 14.39 1.72
C MET A 133 1.15 14.15 2.51
N SER A 134 2.33 14.28 1.89
CA SER A 134 3.64 14.15 2.57
C SER A 134 3.91 15.21 3.64
N GLY A 135 3.19 16.33 3.60
CA GLY A 135 3.39 17.44 4.50
C GLY A 135 2.44 18.60 4.25
N THR A 136 2.49 19.59 5.13
CA THR A 136 1.77 20.86 4.97
C THR A 136 2.55 21.98 5.65
N ARG A 137 2.31 23.23 5.25
CA ARG A 137 2.91 24.40 5.89
C ARG A 137 2.45 24.60 7.35
N VAL A 138 3.22 25.36 8.12
CA VAL A 138 2.79 25.91 9.43
C VAL A 138 1.41 26.57 9.33
N GLY A 139 0.49 26.25 10.24
CA GLY A 139 -0.89 26.74 10.21
C GLY A 139 -1.76 26.16 9.09
N GLY A 140 -1.22 25.27 8.25
CA GLY A 140 -1.96 24.58 7.19
C GLY A 140 -2.73 23.36 7.70
N THR A 141 -3.44 22.72 6.79
CA THR A 141 -4.29 21.57 7.08
C THR A 141 -3.90 20.40 6.20
N LEU A 142 -3.81 19.21 6.79
CA LEU A 142 -3.56 17.96 6.08
C LEU A 142 -4.81 17.07 6.12
N PRO A 143 -5.35 16.66 4.96
CA PRO A 143 -6.45 15.71 4.93
C PRO A 143 -5.97 14.28 5.18
N VAL A 144 -6.82 13.48 5.83
CA VAL A 144 -6.68 12.02 5.87
C VAL A 144 -7.98 11.42 5.36
N HIS A 145 -7.92 10.87 4.15
CA HIS A 145 -9.06 10.23 3.49
C HIS A 145 -9.03 8.72 3.71
N PHE A 146 -10.19 8.11 3.90
CA PHE A 146 -10.35 6.67 3.83
C PHE A 146 -10.82 6.29 2.42
N LEU A 147 -10.06 5.43 1.76
CA LEU A 147 -10.29 5.01 0.37
C LEU A 147 -11.05 3.69 0.31
N ASP A 148 -10.93 2.86 1.33
CA ASP A 148 -11.72 1.65 1.46
C ASP A 148 -13.09 1.99 2.06
N PRO A 149 -14.22 1.65 1.40
CA PRO A 149 -15.56 2.04 1.84
C PRO A 149 -15.97 1.45 3.19
N ARG A 150 -15.22 0.45 3.70
CA ARG A 150 -15.42 -0.09 5.05
C ARG A 150 -15.00 0.90 6.14
N PHE A 151 -14.18 1.89 5.82
CA PHE A 151 -13.61 2.83 6.78
C PHE A 151 -14.05 4.26 6.49
N ASN A 152 -14.34 5.00 7.55
CA ASN A 152 -14.68 6.41 7.51
C ASN A 152 -14.44 7.05 8.89
N ALA A 153 -14.61 8.36 9.00
CA ALA A 153 -14.44 9.08 10.26
C ALA A 153 -15.47 8.72 11.34
N GLN A 154 -16.54 8.00 11.03
CA GLN A 154 -17.56 7.57 11.98
C GLN A 154 -17.15 6.27 12.68
N ASN A 155 -16.46 5.36 12.00
CA ASN A 155 -16.08 4.04 12.51
C ASN A 155 -14.56 3.83 12.68
N SER A 156 -13.74 4.73 12.16
CA SER A 156 -12.27 4.74 12.26
C SER A 156 -11.80 6.03 12.92
N SER A 157 -10.60 6.02 13.48
CA SER A 157 -10.04 7.16 14.21
C SER A 157 -8.68 7.60 13.70
N VAL A 158 -8.45 8.91 13.75
CA VAL A 158 -7.15 9.55 13.54
C VAL A 158 -6.89 10.45 14.73
N THR A 159 -5.78 10.23 15.43
CA THR A 159 -5.35 11.03 16.56
C THR A 159 -3.92 11.51 16.37
N VAL A 160 -3.58 12.67 16.94
CA VAL A 160 -2.20 13.16 16.94
C VAL A 160 -1.46 12.45 18.06
N GLN A 161 -0.45 11.66 17.71
CA GLN A 161 0.41 10.95 18.65
C GLN A 161 1.58 11.84 19.11
N SER A 162 2.12 12.67 18.22
CA SER A 162 3.18 13.63 18.52
C SER A 162 3.14 14.83 17.56
N GLY A 163 3.77 15.94 17.97
CA GLY A 163 3.82 17.19 17.20
C GLY A 163 2.70 18.18 17.54
N GLN A 164 2.81 19.41 17.02
CA GLN A 164 1.87 20.49 17.31
C GLN A 164 0.74 20.55 16.28
N ALA A 165 -0.28 19.72 16.46
CA ALA A 165 -1.47 19.70 15.61
C ALA A 165 -2.71 19.20 16.36
N THR A 166 -3.88 19.39 15.75
CA THR A 166 -5.14 18.79 16.19
C THR A 166 -5.78 18.04 15.03
N ALA A 167 -6.37 16.87 15.30
CA ALA A 167 -7.12 16.10 14.32
C ALA A 167 -8.62 16.21 14.61
N ALA A 168 -9.42 16.54 13.60
CA ALA A 168 -10.87 16.65 13.71
C ALA A 168 -11.56 15.96 12.54
N LYS A 169 -12.75 15.40 12.80
CA LYS A 169 -13.60 14.80 11.76
C LYS A 169 -14.10 15.90 10.81
N ASN A 170 -14.15 15.58 9.52
CA ASN A 170 -14.71 16.44 8.49
C ASN A 170 -15.46 15.55 7.49
N GLY A 171 -16.79 15.44 7.68
CA GLY A 171 -17.60 14.46 6.96
C GLY A 171 -17.11 13.03 7.23
N ASN A 172 -16.76 12.30 6.16
CA ASN A 172 -16.26 10.93 6.23
C ASN A 172 -14.72 10.84 6.34
N ALA A 173 -14.02 11.97 6.43
CA ALA A 173 -12.56 12.06 6.50
C ALA A 173 -12.10 12.78 7.77
N TYR A 174 -10.79 12.92 7.93
CA TYR A 174 -10.18 13.77 8.97
C TYR A 174 -9.43 14.95 8.36
N ARG A 175 -9.39 16.05 9.10
CA ARG A 175 -8.52 17.20 8.86
C ARG A 175 -7.57 17.35 10.05
N VAL A 176 -6.28 17.38 9.77
CA VAL A 176 -5.23 17.63 10.75
C VAL A 176 -4.76 19.06 10.60
N GLN A 177 -5.08 19.90 11.58
CA GLN A 177 -4.72 21.30 11.60
C GLN A 177 -3.37 21.47 12.31
N VAL A 178 -2.35 21.90 11.57
CA VAL A 178 -1.04 22.22 12.15
C VAL A 178 -1.14 23.55 12.90
N ALA A 179 -0.55 23.62 14.10
CA ALA A 179 -0.54 24.84 14.88
C ALA A 179 0.24 25.95 14.16
N LYS A 180 -0.18 27.21 14.34
CA LYS A 180 0.56 28.38 13.83
C LYS A 180 1.94 28.56 14.50
N THR A 181 2.15 27.91 15.64
CA THR A 181 3.38 27.91 16.43
C THR A 181 4.24 26.66 16.19
N ALA A 182 3.81 25.75 15.32
CA ALA A 182 4.57 24.54 15.02
C ALA A 182 5.94 24.93 14.44
N PRO A 183 7.05 24.33 14.91
CA PRO A 183 8.35 24.59 14.31
C PRO A 183 8.37 24.15 12.84
N LYS A 184 8.93 24.98 11.97
CA LYS A 184 9.22 24.62 10.58
C LYS A 184 10.21 23.45 10.54
N GLU A 185 10.06 22.58 9.54
CA GLU A 185 10.80 21.33 9.38
C GLU A 185 10.59 20.29 10.50
N SER A 186 9.63 20.51 11.40
CA SER A 186 9.26 19.50 12.40
C SER A 186 8.36 18.40 11.81
N PHE A 187 8.14 17.34 12.58
CA PHE A 187 7.31 16.22 12.19
C PHE A 187 6.07 16.11 13.08
N ILE A 188 4.96 15.68 12.49
CA ILE A 188 3.74 15.29 13.20
C ILE A 188 3.50 13.81 12.92
N THR A 189 3.30 13.03 13.97
CA THR A 189 2.92 11.62 13.86
C THR A 189 1.47 11.44 14.27
N LEU A 190 0.71 10.78 13.40
CA LEU A 190 -0.67 10.37 13.61
C LEU A 190 -0.73 8.90 14.00
N ALA A 191 -1.64 8.55 14.90
CA ALA A 191 -2.11 7.19 15.06
C ALA A 191 -3.44 7.05 14.32
N ILE A 192 -3.54 6.03 13.46
CA ILE A 192 -4.72 5.73 12.66
C ILE A 192 -5.21 4.35 13.10
N THR A 193 -6.46 4.25 13.55
CA THR A 193 -7.09 2.97 13.89
C THR A 193 -8.32 2.76 13.01
N LEU A 194 -8.32 1.68 12.25
CA LEU A 194 -9.42 1.31 11.37
C LEU A 194 -10.52 0.58 12.14
N ALA A 195 -11.72 0.51 11.56
CA ALA A 195 -12.87 -0.14 12.16
C ALA A 195 -12.67 -1.64 12.45
N ASP A 196 -11.72 -2.30 11.78
CA ASP A 196 -11.34 -3.70 12.00
C ASP A 196 -10.22 -3.87 13.05
N ASN A 197 -9.93 -2.81 13.81
CA ASN A 197 -8.88 -2.72 14.83
C ASN A 197 -7.44 -2.75 14.31
N ARG A 198 -7.21 -2.75 12.99
CA ARG A 198 -5.86 -2.54 12.47
C ARG A 198 -5.40 -1.13 12.80
N LYS A 199 -4.13 -1.03 13.23
CA LYS A 199 -3.50 0.21 13.66
C LYS A 199 -2.36 0.54 12.73
N TYR A 200 -2.16 1.82 12.51
CA TYR A 200 -1.08 2.34 11.69
C TYR A 200 -0.58 3.65 12.28
N THR A 201 0.67 4.00 11.95
CA THR A 201 1.19 5.34 12.21
C THR A 201 1.40 6.07 10.90
N TYR A 202 1.26 7.40 10.87
CA TYR A 202 1.61 8.20 9.70
C TYR A 202 2.35 9.46 10.13
N THR A 203 3.56 9.66 9.61
CA THR A 203 4.37 10.83 9.93
C THR A 203 4.51 11.70 8.70
N PHE A 204 4.28 13.00 8.86
CA PHE A 204 4.42 14.00 7.80
C PHE A 204 5.22 15.21 8.29
N GLN A 205 5.81 15.94 7.35
CA GLN A 205 6.65 17.09 7.65
C GLN A 205 5.85 18.40 7.66
N VAL A 206 6.22 19.31 8.56
CA VAL A 206 5.75 20.70 8.59
C VAL A 206 6.69 21.58 7.77
N HIS A 207 6.19 22.21 6.71
CA HIS A 207 6.97 23.11 5.83
C HIS A 207 6.84 24.59 6.19
#